data_AF-A0A232FKX5-F1
#
_entry.id   AF-A0A232FKX5-F1
#
_cell.length_a   1.000
_cell.length_b   1.000
_cell.length_c   1.000
_cell.angle_alpha   90.00
_cell.angle_beta   90.00
_cell.angle_gamma   90.00
#
_symmetry.space_group_name_H-M   'P 1'
#
loop_
_entity.id
_entity.type
_entity.pdbx_description
1 polymer ?
#
loop_
_entity_poly.entity_id
_entity_poly.type
_entity_poly.pdbx_seq_one_letter_code
_entity_poly.pdbx_strand_id
1 'polypeptide(L)'
;MLDISSLTECSAYRTGRKEDYESFRQARARITGASDIIVKTGSSLTLTCVMSQGPHNLGTVNWYRGSTLVTTSTISANDVDTEPRIVVETEWSDALTSKLKINRIRSTDTGNYSCVPTAAERASVNVHVINGEHPAAMQHGNTAAGWPTSRTILVTLAFFLGKLR
;
A
#
# COMPACT_ATOMS: atom_id res chain seq x y z
N MET A 1 -36.97 -50.78 7.97
CA MET A 1 -35.94 -51.03 6.94
C MET A 1 -35.60 -49.67 6.36
N LEU A 2 -34.48 -49.08 6.76
CA LEU A 2 -34.05 -47.75 6.29
C LEU A 2 -33.18 -47.97 5.04
N ASP A 3 -33.50 -47.24 3.97
CA ASP A 3 -32.89 -47.34 2.65
C ASP A 3 -31.41 -46.89 2.70
N ILE A 4 -30.49 -47.74 2.21
CA ILE A 4 -29.02 -47.60 2.35
C ILE A 4 -28.39 -46.99 1.08
N SER A 5 -29.18 -46.35 0.23
CA SER A 5 -28.74 -45.79 -1.05
C SER A 5 -27.89 -44.50 -0.95
N SER A 6 -27.67 -43.94 0.26
CA SER A 6 -26.95 -42.68 0.44
C SER A 6 -25.45 -42.79 0.76
N LEU A 7 -24.84 -43.97 0.68
CA LEU A 7 -23.42 -44.16 1.08
C LEU A 7 -22.44 -44.25 -0.09
N THR A 8 -22.91 -44.20 -1.34
CA THR A 8 -22.05 -44.38 -2.53
C THR A 8 -21.43 -43.10 -3.10
N GLU A 9 -21.74 -41.92 -2.56
CA GLU A 9 -21.22 -40.63 -3.08
C GLU A 9 -20.06 -40.02 -2.26
N CYS A 10 -19.58 -40.66 -1.20
CA CYS A 10 -18.46 -40.14 -0.40
C CYS A 10 -17.10 -40.80 -0.62
N SER A 11 -16.96 -41.71 -1.59
CA SER A 11 -15.69 -42.44 -1.81
C SER A 11 -14.82 -41.93 -2.96
N ALA A 12 -15.10 -40.74 -3.52
CA ALA A 12 -14.12 -40.03 -4.36
C ALA A 12 -12.99 -39.36 -3.54
N TYR A 13 -12.79 -39.76 -2.28
CA TYR A 13 -11.87 -39.14 -1.32
C TYR A 13 -10.48 -39.80 -1.23
N ARG A 14 -10.10 -40.70 -2.15
CA ARG A 14 -8.81 -41.43 -2.05
C ARG A 14 -8.10 -41.65 -3.38
N THR A 15 -7.68 -40.59 -4.08
CA THR A 15 -6.50 -40.66 -4.97
C THR A 15 -5.83 -39.30 -5.25
N GLY A 16 -5.65 -38.45 -4.24
CA GLY A 16 -4.85 -37.21 -4.40
C GLY A 16 -3.41 -37.42 -3.92
N ARG A 17 -2.41 -37.15 -4.78
CA ARG A 17 -1.00 -37.06 -4.35
C ARG A 17 -0.87 -35.86 -3.40
N LYS A 18 0.07 -35.91 -2.46
CA LYS A 18 0.40 -34.78 -1.54
C LYS A 18 0.79 -33.46 -2.25
N GLU A 19 0.91 -33.47 -3.58
CA GLU A 19 1.18 -32.31 -4.42
C GLU A 19 -0.07 -31.51 -4.81
N ASP A 20 -1.29 -32.03 -4.59
CA ASP A 20 -2.54 -31.34 -4.96
C ASP A 20 -3.06 -30.36 -3.89
N TYR A 21 -2.47 -30.32 -2.69
CA TYR A 21 -2.88 -29.41 -1.61
C TYR A 21 -2.28 -27.98 -1.77
N GLU A 22 -1.26 -27.81 -2.61
CA GLU A 22 -0.67 -26.49 -2.92
C GLU A 22 -1.50 -25.72 -3.99
N SER A 23 -2.55 -26.34 -4.54
CA SER A 23 -3.37 -25.78 -5.64
C SER A 23 -4.75 -25.26 -5.19
N PHE A 24 -4.93 -24.95 -3.91
CA PHE A 24 -5.97 -24.00 -3.49
C PHE A 24 -5.33 -22.64 -3.24
N ARG A 25 -4.97 -21.95 -4.32
CA ARG A 25 -4.57 -20.54 -4.25
C ARG A 25 -5.77 -19.75 -3.74
N GLN A 26 -5.80 -19.43 -2.45
CA GLN A 26 -6.85 -18.59 -1.90
C GLN A 26 -6.85 -17.26 -2.65
N ALA A 27 -7.99 -16.88 -3.20
CA ALA A 27 -8.12 -15.60 -3.89
C ALA A 27 -7.77 -14.47 -2.92
N ARG A 28 -7.01 -13.49 -3.39
CA ARG A 28 -6.57 -12.33 -2.62
C ARG A 28 -6.70 -11.04 -3.41
N ALA A 29 -6.98 -9.96 -2.72
CA ALA A 29 -6.85 -8.62 -3.26
C ALA A 29 -5.38 -8.20 -3.35
N ARG A 30 -5.08 -7.29 -4.27
CA ARG A 30 -3.81 -6.59 -4.33
C ARG A 30 -4.06 -5.14 -4.69
N ILE A 31 -3.58 -4.21 -3.85
CA ILE A 31 -3.54 -2.79 -4.20
C ILE A 31 -2.28 -2.57 -5.05
N THR A 32 -2.45 -1.97 -6.23
CA THR A 32 -1.34 -1.68 -7.14
C THR A 32 -0.55 -0.48 -6.65
N GLY A 33 0.78 -0.52 -6.81
CA GLY A 33 1.67 0.58 -6.41
C GLY A 33 2.49 0.24 -5.18
N ALA A 34 3.02 1.27 -4.52
CA ALA A 34 3.78 1.14 -3.29
C ALA A 34 2.88 0.81 -2.08
N SER A 35 3.45 0.16 -1.05
CA SER A 35 2.78 -0.08 0.24
C SER A 35 2.55 1.19 1.06
N ASP A 36 3.36 2.22 0.81
CA ASP A 36 3.35 3.50 1.50
C ASP A 36 3.36 4.61 0.45
N ILE A 37 2.27 5.38 0.39
CA ILE A 37 2.04 6.42 -0.62
C ILE A 37 2.10 7.78 0.06
N ILE A 38 2.92 8.68 -0.48
CA ILE A 38 2.98 10.07 -0.05
C ILE A 38 2.32 10.94 -1.12
N VAL A 39 1.33 11.74 -0.72
CA VAL A 39 0.54 12.57 -1.62
C VAL A 39 0.39 13.98 -1.05
N LYS A 40 0.33 15.00 -1.90
CA LYS A 40 0.23 16.39 -1.45
C LYS A 40 -1.23 16.79 -1.20
N THR A 41 -1.46 17.60 -0.17
CA THR A 41 -2.76 18.22 0.08
C THR A 41 -3.27 18.96 -1.17
N GLY A 42 -4.55 18.80 -1.49
CA GLY A 42 -5.22 19.44 -2.63
C GLY A 42 -5.11 18.67 -3.96
N SER A 43 -4.21 17.68 -4.05
CA SER A 43 -4.12 16.81 -5.23
C SER A 43 -5.17 15.69 -5.23
N SER A 44 -5.14 14.79 -6.22
CA SER A 44 -6.03 13.62 -6.30
C SER A 44 -5.27 12.32 -6.01
N LEU A 45 -5.87 11.46 -5.20
CA LEU A 45 -5.39 10.09 -4.91
C LEU A 45 -6.26 9.08 -5.65
N THR A 46 -5.66 8.09 -6.29
CA THR A 46 -6.38 6.92 -6.84
C THR A 46 -5.71 5.64 -6.36
N LEU A 47 -6.46 4.82 -5.63
CA LEU A 47 -6.06 3.48 -5.23
C LEU A 47 -6.78 2.47 -6.12
N THR A 48 -6.02 1.54 -6.70
CA THR A 48 -6.59 0.48 -7.56
C THR A 48 -6.34 -0.87 -6.90
N CYS A 49 -7.42 -1.59 -6.62
CA CYS A 49 -7.42 -2.92 -6.04
C CYS A 49 -7.84 -3.94 -7.11
N VAL A 50 -6.99 -4.93 -7.34
CA VAL A 50 -7.21 -6.01 -8.31
C VAL A 50 -7.25 -7.34 -7.58
N MET A 51 -8.25 -8.17 -7.88
CA MET A 51 -8.39 -9.48 -7.26
C MET A 51 -7.64 -10.53 -8.09
N SER A 52 -6.89 -11.41 -7.44
CA SER A 52 -6.30 -12.57 -8.11
C SER A 52 -7.43 -13.51 -8.55
N GLN A 53 -7.53 -13.78 -9.84
CA GLN A 53 -8.52 -14.71 -10.37
C GLN A 53 -8.35 -16.09 -9.71
N GLY A 54 -9.43 -16.59 -9.10
CA GLY A 54 -9.59 -17.97 -8.65
C GLY A 54 -10.95 -18.49 -9.14
N PRO A 55 -11.24 -19.80 -9.04
CA PRO A 55 -12.48 -20.37 -9.56
C PRO A 55 -13.64 -20.12 -8.57
N HIS A 56 -14.02 -18.86 -8.32
CA HIS A 56 -15.32 -18.55 -7.69
C HIS A 56 -15.65 -17.05 -7.66
N ASN A 57 -16.94 -16.77 -7.47
CA ASN A 57 -17.55 -15.45 -7.31
C ASN A 57 -16.92 -14.66 -6.14
N LEU A 58 -16.21 -13.58 -6.46
CA LEU A 58 -15.50 -12.74 -5.49
C LEU A 58 -16.45 -11.84 -4.66
N GLY A 59 -17.71 -11.74 -5.06
CA GLY A 59 -18.75 -10.92 -4.45
C GLY A 59 -18.46 -9.42 -4.51
N THR A 60 -18.77 -8.70 -3.43
CA THR A 60 -18.59 -7.23 -3.35
C THR A 60 -17.25 -6.85 -2.75
N VAL A 61 -16.76 -5.66 -3.09
CA VAL A 61 -15.51 -5.11 -2.59
C VAL A 61 -15.78 -3.83 -1.83
N ASN A 62 -15.35 -3.78 -0.58
CA ASN A 62 -15.50 -2.62 0.30
C ASN A 62 -14.16 -1.95 0.55
N TRP A 63 -14.16 -0.62 0.61
CA TRP A 63 -12.99 0.16 1.01
C TRP A 63 -13.12 0.63 2.46
N TYR A 64 -12.03 0.55 3.22
CA TYR A 64 -11.95 1.05 4.59
C TYR A 64 -10.77 1.98 4.75
N ARG A 65 -10.92 3.00 5.59
CA ARG A 65 -9.83 3.81 6.14
C ARG A 65 -9.74 3.53 7.64
N GLY A 66 -8.72 2.77 8.06
CA GLY A 66 -8.68 2.15 9.38
C GLY A 66 -9.87 1.21 9.56
N SER A 67 -10.76 1.54 10.49
CA SER A 67 -12.02 0.80 10.75
C SER A 67 -13.25 1.42 10.10
N THR A 68 -13.11 2.56 9.41
CA THR A 68 -14.25 3.32 8.87
C THR A 68 -14.50 2.93 7.41
N LEU A 69 -15.74 2.55 7.10
CA LEU A 69 -16.17 2.29 5.73
C LEU A 69 -16.07 3.58 4.89
N VAL A 70 -15.46 3.48 3.72
CA VAL A 70 -15.36 4.57 2.74
C VAL A 70 -16.42 4.36 1.67
N THR A 71 -17.33 5.32 1.54
CA THR A 71 -18.38 5.33 0.52
C THR A 71 -18.23 6.53 -0.40
N THR A 72 -18.82 6.45 -1.59
CA THR A 72 -18.94 7.61 -2.48
C THR A 72 -19.64 8.75 -1.74
N SER A 73 -19.03 9.94 -1.77
CA SER A 73 -19.58 11.12 -1.10
C SER A 73 -20.79 11.66 -1.87
N THR A 74 -21.75 12.27 -1.17
CA THR A 74 -22.87 12.97 -1.82
C THR A 74 -22.44 14.36 -2.27
N ILE A 75 -22.90 14.80 -3.44
CA ILE A 75 -22.80 16.21 -3.86
C ILE A 75 -23.95 16.96 -3.18
N SER A 76 -23.65 18.02 -2.43
CA SER A 76 -24.70 18.87 -1.85
C SER A 76 -25.21 19.88 -2.88
N ALA A 77 -26.47 20.31 -2.79
CA ALA A 77 -27.04 21.31 -3.71
C ALA A 77 -26.31 22.68 -3.65
N ASN A 78 -25.54 22.92 -2.59
CA ASN A 78 -24.77 24.14 -2.37
C ASN A 78 -23.28 23.93 -2.66
N ASP A 79 -22.87 22.74 -3.10
CA ASP A 79 -21.48 22.46 -3.42
C ASP A 79 -21.14 23.10 -4.78
N VAL A 80 -19.98 23.77 -4.83
CA VAL A 80 -19.44 24.36 -6.07
C VAL A 80 -18.95 23.26 -7.01
N ASP A 81 -18.66 22.08 -6.47
CA ASP A 81 -18.14 20.95 -7.21
C ASP A 81 -19.26 20.15 -7.89
N THR A 82 -19.14 19.94 -9.20
CA THR A 82 -20.07 19.13 -10.01
C THR A 82 -19.91 17.62 -9.77
N GLU A 83 -18.85 17.20 -9.08
CA GLU A 83 -18.49 15.80 -8.88
C GLU A 83 -18.24 15.47 -7.39
N PRO A 84 -18.51 14.23 -6.96
CA PRO A 84 -18.19 13.80 -5.61
C PRO A 84 -16.69 13.90 -5.32
N ARG A 85 -16.34 14.28 -4.09
CA ARG A 85 -14.94 14.28 -3.64
C ARG A 85 -14.37 12.86 -3.55
N ILE A 86 -15.15 11.93 -3.00
CA ILE A 86 -14.78 10.51 -2.88
C ILE A 86 -15.67 9.71 -3.82
N VAL A 87 -15.05 8.88 -4.64
CA VAL A 87 -15.74 7.98 -5.57
C VAL A 87 -15.18 6.57 -5.43
N VAL A 88 -16.07 5.59 -5.24
CA VAL A 88 -15.75 4.17 -5.30
C VAL A 88 -16.40 3.59 -6.54
N GLU A 89 -15.59 3.05 -7.44
CA GLU A 89 -16.01 2.36 -8.65
C GLU A 89 -15.56 0.91 -8.57
N THR A 90 -16.44 -0.03 -8.91
CA THR A 90 -16.06 -1.44 -9.03
C THR A 90 -16.54 -1.95 -10.38
N GLU A 91 -15.61 -2.55 -11.13
CA GLU A 91 -15.85 -3.00 -12.50
C GLU A 91 -15.34 -4.43 -12.67
N TRP A 92 -16.03 -5.18 -13.51
CA TRP A 92 -15.59 -6.48 -14.00
C TRP A 92 -15.29 -6.36 -15.49
N SER A 93 -14.00 -6.39 -15.85
CA SER A 93 -13.55 -6.51 -17.23
C SER A 93 -12.72 -7.80 -17.39
N ASP A 94 -11.41 -7.72 -17.23
CA ASP A 94 -10.49 -8.86 -17.27
C ASP A 94 -10.32 -9.50 -15.89
N ALA A 95 -10.47 -8.70 -14.84
CA ALA A 95 -10.48 -9.12 -13.44
C ALA A 95 -11.36 -8.16 -12.65
N LEU A 96 -11.98 -8.63 -11.57
CA LEU A 96 -12.67 -7.74 -10.64
C LEU A 96 -11.67 -6.69 -10.15
N THR A 97 -12.00 -5.43 -10.40
CA THR A 97 -11.15 -4.29 -10.07
C THR A 97 -12.00 -3.23 -9.37
N SER A 98 -11.54 -2.78 -8.20
CA SER A 98 -12.16 -1.69 -7.46
C SER A 98 -11.21 -0.51 -7.38
N LYS A 99 -11.71 0.69 -7.68
CA LYS A 99 -10.95 1.94 -7.66
C LYS A 99 -11.56 2.89 -6.63
N LEU A 100 -10.74 3.35 -5.69
CA LEU A 100 -11.08 4.43 -4.77
C LEU A 100 -10.37 5.71 -5.23
N LYS A 101 -11.14 6.71 -5.62
CA LYS A 101 -10.67 8.03 -6.02
C LYS A 101 -11.02 9.05 -4.93
N ILE A 102 -10.05 9.84 -4.50
CA ILE A 102 -10.23 10.95 -3.57
C ILE A 102 -9.67 12.21 -4.22
N ASN A 103 -10.57 13.09 -4.65
CA ASN A 103 -10.24 14.40 -5.18
C ASN A 103 -9.98 15.39 -4.05
N ARG A 104 -9.11 16.39 -4.30
CA ARG A 104 -8.75 17.44 -3.33
C ARG A 104 -8.44 16.86 -1.94
N ILE A 105 -7.50 15.91 -1.91
CA ILE A 105 -7.16 15.15 -0.71
C ILE A 105 -6.70 16.06 0.43
N ARG A 106 -7.15 15.79 1.65
CA ARG A 106 -6.88 16.61 2.84
C ARG A 106 -5.90 15.91 3.77
N SER A 107 -5.22 16.65 4.63
CA SER A 107 -4.34 16.08 5.66
C SER A 107 -5.06 15.02 6.53
N THR A 108 -6.35 15.24 6.81
CA THR A 108 -7.25 14.34 7.53
C THR A 108 -7.61 13.05 6.78
N ASP A 109 -7.27 12.95 5.50
CA ASP A 109 -7.43 11.73 4.72
C ASP A 109 -6.24 10.75 4.88
N THR A 110 -5.20 11.14 5.63
CA THR A 110 -4.10 10.23 6.03
C THR A 110 -4.64 8.99 6.76
N GLY A 111 -4.10 7.82 6.45
CA GLY A 111 -4.46 6.59 7.14
C GLY A 111 -4.09 5.31 6.40
N ASN A 112 -4.42 4.18 7.02
CA ASN A 112 -4.33 2.87 6.41
C ASN A 112 -5.60 2.59 5.60
N TYR A 113 -5.47 2.46 4.29
CA TYR A 113 -6.57 2.13 3.40
C TYR A 113 -6.56 0.65 3.09
N SER A 114 -7.73 0.00 3.15
CA SER A 114 -7.86 -1.41 2.83
C SER A 114 -8.99 -1.68 1.86
N CYS A 115 -8.70 -2.54 0.89
CA CYS A 115 -9.67 -3.15 -0.01
C CYS A 115 -10.03 -4.54 0.54
N VAL A 116 -11.31 -4.74 0.86
CA VAL A 116 -11.83 -5.92 1.56
C VAL A 116 -12.90 -6.57 0.68
N PRO A 117 -12.55 -7.60 -0.10
CA PRO A 117 -13.52 -8.41 -0.84
C PRO A 117 -14.25 -9.40 0.09
N THR A 118 -15.47 -9.80 -0.28
CA THR A 118 -16.28 -10.73 0.54
C THR A 118 -15.79 -12.18 0.55
N ALA A 119 -15.07 -12.61 -0.49
CA ALA A 119 -14.64 -14.00 -0.66
C ALA A 119 -13.15 -14.14 -0.98
N ALA A 120 -12.33 -13.17 -0.55
CA ALA A 120 -10.88 -13.17 -0.78
C ALA A 120 -10.14 -12.47 0.37
N GLU A 121 -8.83 -12.70 0.45
CA GLU A 121 -7.96 -12.00 1.41
C GLU A 121 -7.90 -10.49 1.12
N ARG A 122 -7.91 -9.64 2.16
CA ARG A 122 -7.83 -8.17 2.03
C ARG A 122 -6.42 -7.71 1.63
N ALA A 123 -6.34 -6.52 1.05
CA ALA A 123 -5.06 -5.81 0.85
C ALA A 123 -5.13 -4.42 1.49
N SER A 124 -3.98 -3.92 1.97
CA SER A 124 -3.90 -2.61 2.62
C SER A 124 -2.69 -1.81 2.15
N VAL A 125 -2.80 -0.48 2.23
CA VAL A 125 -1.77 0.50 1.85
C VAL A 125 -1.82 1.66 2.85
N ASN A 126 -0.67 2.22 3.22
CA ASN A 126 -0.62 3.42 4.03
C ASN A 126 -0.56 4.65 3.13
N VAL A 127 -1.37 5.66 3.45
CA VAL A 127 -1.39 6.93 2.72
C VAL A 127 -1.01 8.04 3.70
N HIS A 128 0.01 8.80 3.34
CA HIS A 128 0.50 9.97 4.07
C HIS A 128 0.26 11.22 3.25
N VAL A 129 -0.61 12.09 3.74
CA VAL A 129 -0.91 13.36 3.06
C VAL A 129 -0.03 14.47 3.66
N ILE A 130 0.81 15.07 2.83
CA ILE A 130 1.76 16.12 3.23
C ILE A 130 1.37 17.49 2.67
N ASN A 131 1.67 18.55 3.41
CA ASN A 131 1.54 19.90 2.89
C ASN A 131 2.66 20.15 1.87
N GLY A 132 2.30 20.65 0.68
CA GLY A 132 3.19 20.71 -0.48
C GLY A 132 4.37 21.68 -0.38
N GLU A 133 4.52 22.41 0.73
CA GLU A 133 5.46 23.53 0.86
C GLU A 133 6.89 23.11 1.26
N HIS A 134 7.11 21.89 1.75
CA HIS A 134 8.46 21.44 2.14
C HIS A 134 8.70 19.99 1.72
N PRO A 135 9.26 19.71 0.52
CA PRO A 135 9.87 18.42 0.28
C PRO A 135 11.01 18.27 1.30
N ALA A 136 11.06 17.12 2.00
CA ALA A 136 12.15 16.84 2.91
C ALA A 136 13.49 17.09 2.19
N ALA A 137 14.31 17.97 2.76
CA ALA A 137 15.67 18.16 2.31
C ALA A 137 16.36 16.79 2.43
N MET A 138 16.64 16.15 1.31
CA MET A 138 17.58 15.05 1.26
C MET A 138 18.87 15.58 1.90
N GLN A 139 19.22 15.05 3.07
CA GLN A 139 20.49 15.32 3.70
C GLN A 139 21.54 14.76 2.75
N HIS A 140 22.14 15.61 1.92
CA HIS A 140 23.33 15.25 1.18
C HIS A 140 24.36 14.80 2.23
N GLY A 141 24.69 13.51 2.19
CA GLY A 141 25.80 12.96 2.96
C GLY A 141 27.06 13.74 2.60
N ASN A 142 27.47 14.61 3.51
CA ASN A 142 28.62 15.48 3.35
C ASN A 142 29.90 14.64 3.51
N THR A 143 30.34 13.95 2.46
CA THR A 143 31.71 13.43 2.41
C THR A 143 32.65 14.58 2.07
N ALA A 144 33.35 15.03 3.10
CA ALA A 144 34.26 16.17 3.09
C ALA A 144 35.33 16.11 1.99
N ALA A 145 35.21 16.98 1.00
CA ALA A 145 36.35 17.53 0.27
C ALA A 145 36.67 18.89 0.90
N GLY A 146 37.70 18.96 1.74
CA GLY A 146 38.11 20.22 2.36
C GLY A 146 39.31 20.03 3.27
N TRP A 147 40.51 20.28 2.72
CA TRP A 147 41.70 20.58 3.50
C TRP A 147 41.45 21.82 4.38
N PRO A 148 41.67 21.76 5.70
CA PRO A 148 41.91 22.97 6.48
C PRO A 148 43.41 23.23 6.52
N THR A 149 43.86 24.15 5.67
CA THR A 149 45.02 24.99 5.96
C THR A 149 44.71 25.84 7.19
N SER A 150 45.27 25.51 8.36
CA SER A 150 45.44 26.52 9.40
C SER A 150 46.59 26.20 10.34
N ARG A 151 47.33 27.26 10.63
CA ARG A 151 48.67 27.31 11.21
C ARG A 151 48.59 27.30 12.72
N THR A 152 48.92 26.16 13.34
CA THR A 152 49.44 26.01 14.71
C THR A 152 49.53 24.49 14.93
N ILE A 153 50.68 23.85 14.79
CA ILE A 153 51.52 23.44 15.91
C ILE A 153 52.99 23.53 15.45
N LEU A 154 53.60 24.64 15.84
CA LEU A 154 55.01 24.99 15.67
C LEU A 154 55.86 24.35 16.78
N VAL A 155 55.62 23.08 17.14
CA VAL A 155 56.23 22.47 18.37
C VAL A 155 57.02 21.19 18.15
N THR A 156 57.03 20.57 16.97
CA THR A 156 57.78 19.30 16.79
C THR A 156 59.15 19.42 16.11
N LEU A 157 59.50 20.57 15.51
CA LEU A 157 60.82 20.72 14.86
C LEU A 157 61.97 21.08 15.81
N ALA A 158 61.69 21.48 17.05
CA ALA A 158 62.74 21.83 18.04
C ALA A 158 63.27 20.63 18.85
N PHE A 159 62.59 19.47 18.82
CA PHE A 159 63.04 18.28 19.57
C PHE A 159 63.99 17.35 18.79
N PHE A 160 64.03 17.44 17.46
CA PHE A 160 64.94 16.59 16.67
C PHE A 160 66.35 17.17 16.45
N LEU A 161 66.54 18.48 16.67
CA LEU A 161 67.88 19.11 16.59
C LEU A 161 68.68 19.01 17.90
N GLY A 162 68.12 18.42 18.96
CA GLY A 162 68.79 18.20 20.26
C GLY A 162 69.24 16.76 20.53
N LYS A 163 69.09 15.84 19.56
CA LYS A 163 69.38 14.40 19.76
C LYS A 163 70.36 13.77 18.75
N LEU A 164 71.03 14.57 17.92
CA LEU A 164 72.21 14.09 17.18
C LEU A 164 73.41 15.01 17.44
N ARG A 165 74.02 14.73 18.59
CA ARG A 165 75.44 14.92 18.85
C ARG A 165 76.25 14.01 17.94
#